data_AF-A0A7S2J436-F1
#
_entry.id   AF-A0A7S2J436-F1
#
_cell.length_a   1.000
_cell.length_b   1.000
_cell.length_c   1.000
_cell.angle_alpha   90.00
_cell.angle_beta   90.00
_cell.angle_gamma   90.00
#
_symmetry.space_group_name_H-M   'P 1'
#
loop_
_entity.id
_entity.type
_entity.pdbx_description
1 polymer ?
#
loop_
_entity_poly.entity_id
_entity_poly.type
_entity_poly.pdbx_seq_one_letter_code
_entity_poly.pdbx_strand_id
1 'polypeptide(L)'
;AMLGFLHVIHIESGVRFPGYLSGSAELKFTDMPAGLFASLEAVPKLGWLQIMAAALACETGYAAQPFSVVAQTEDAESGDIGASSWVRYDDPELKTFKLNA
;
A
#
# COMPACT_ATOMS: atom_id res chain seq x y z
N ALA A 1 3.00 -2.78 9.10
CA ALA A 1 4.31 -3.44 9.25
C ALA A 1 4.67 -4.34 8.07
N MET A 2 3.81 -5.29 7.67
CA MET A 2 4.12 -6.30 6.65
C MET A 2 4.57 -5.72 5.29
N LEU A 3 3.82 -4.77 4.72
CA LEU A 3 4.20 -4.13 3.45
C LEU A 3 5.51 -3.33 3.53
N GLY A 4 5.79 -2.72 4.68
CA GLY A 4 7.05 -2.01 4.92
C GLY A 4 8.25 -2.95 4.96
N PHE A 5 8.10 -4.14 5.53
CA PHE A 5 9.16 -5.15 5.52
C PHE A 5 9.45 -5.67 4.10
N LEU A 6 8.40 -6.00 3.33
CA LEU A 6 8.56 -6.42 1.94
C LEU A 6 9.22 -5.31 1.10
N HIS A 7 8.87 -4.05 1.35
CA HIS A 7 9.49 -2.89 0.71
C HIS A 7 11.01 -2.85 0.94
N VAL A 8 11.48 -3.09 2.17
CA VAL A 8 12.93 -3.15 2.46
C VAL A 8 13.61 -4.24 1.63
N ILE A 9 13.04 -5.45 1.59
CA ILE A 9 13.58 -6.54 0.77
C ILE A 9 13.64 -6.12 -0.71
N HIS A 10 12.57 -5.52 -1.23
CA HIS A 10 12.51 -5.09 -2.63
C HIS A 10 13.59 -4.05 -2.97
N ILE A 11 13.74 -3.02 -2.14
CA ILE A 11 14.72 -1.95 -2.36
C ILE A 11 16.16 -2.48 -2.28
N GLU A 12 16.46 -3.31 -1.27
CA GLU A 12 17.80 -3.88 -1.06
C GLU A 12 18.15 -4.96 -2.10
N SER A 13 17.16 -5.57 -2.77
CA SER A 13 17.40 -6.48 -3.89
C SER A 13 17.94 -5.77 -5.14
N GLY A 14 17.92 -4.43 -5.18
CA GLY A 14 18.35 -3.64 -6.33
C GLY A 14 17.35 -3.62 -7.49
N VAL A 15 16.21 -4.31 -7.38
CA VAL A 15 15.15 -4.29 -8.39
C VAL A 15 14.48 -2.92 -8.39
N ARG A 16 14.43 -2.28 -9.56
CA ARG A 16 13.77 -0.98 -9.78
C ARG A 16 12.83 -1.07 -10.96
N PHE A 17 11.73 -0.32 -10.90
CA PHE A 17 10.86 -0.17 -12.06
C PHE A 17 11.62 0.52 -13.20
N PRO A 18 11.33 0.18 -14.47
CA PRO A 18 11.91 0.91 -15.58
C PRO A 18 11.24 2.29 -15.74
N GLY A 19 11.97 3.25 -16.30
CA GLY A 19 11.43 4.54 -16.71
C GLY A 19 11.47 5.64 -15.64
N TYR A 20 10.57 6.61 -15.78
CA TYR A 20 10.55 7.83 -14.98
C TYR A 20 9.58 7.71 -13.80
N LEU A 21 10.07 8.05 -12.61
CA LEU A 21 9.22 8.29 -11.44
C LEU A 21 8.47 9.61 -11.60
N SER A 22 9.14 10.63 -12.16
CA SER A 22 8.53 11.91 -12.50
C SER A 22 9.12 12.45 -13.79
N GLY A 23 8.28 12.59 -14.83
CA GLY A 23 8.70 13.18 -16.10
C GLY A 23 9.01 14.68 -15.99
N SER A 24 8.26 15.42 -15.16
CA SER A 24 8.47 16.87 -14.98
C SER A 24 9.69 17.21 -14.12
N ALA A 25 10.12 16.32 -13.23
CA ALA A 25 11.34 16.45 -12.46
C ALA A 25 12.53 15.72 -13.10
N GLU A 26 12.34 15.12 -14.29
CA GLU A 26 13.32 14.28 -14.99
C GLU A 26 13.96 13.18 -14.12
N LEU A 27 13.21 12.66 -13.14
CA LEU A 27 13.68 11.72 -12.14
C LEU A 27 13.33 10.28 -12.53
N LYS A 28 14.33 9.40 -12.68
CA LYS A 28 14.11 7.98 -12.97
C LYS A 28 13.98 7.15 -11.70
N PHE A 29 13.30 6.02 -11.80
CA PHE A 29 13.25 5.05 -10.70
C PHE A 29 14.62 4.49 -10.31
N THR A 30 15.56 4.45 -11.26
CA THR A 30 16.95 4.04 -11.04
C THR A 30 17.76 5.07 -10.26
N ASP A 31 17.33 6.33 -10.25
CA ASP A 31 18.03 7.43 -9.58
C ASP A 31 17.62 7.54 -8.10
N MET A 32 16.58 6.81 -7.69
CA MET A 32 16.08 6.82 -6.33
C MET A 32 17.04 6.10 -5.37
N PRO A 33 17.51 6.77 -4.31
CA PRO A 33 18.36 6.13 -3.31
C PRO A 33 17.60 5.04 -2.55
N ALA A 34 18.33 4.06 -2.02
CA ALA A 34 17.78 2.99 -1.19
C ALA A 34 17.53 3.42 0.27
N GLY A 35 18.34 4.36 0.78
CA GLY A 35 18.24 4.82 2.17
C GLY A 35 16.93 5.54 2.47
N LEU A 36 16.41 5.34 3.68
CA LEU A 36 15.12 5.89 4.14
C LEU A 36 15.04 7.41 4.01
N PHE A 37 15.98 8.15 4.59
CA PHE A 37 15.94 9.62 4.58
C PHE A 37 16.25 10.20 3.20
N ALA A 38 17.22 9.62 2.50
CA ALA A 38 17.57 10.07 1.16
C ALA A 38 16.41 9.88 0.17
N SER A 39 15.66 8.77 0.29
CA SER A 39 14.50 8.52 -0.56
C SER A 39 13.33 9.42 -0.21
N LEU A 40 13.14 9.73 1.09
CA LEU A 40 12.16 10.72 1.55
C LEU A 40 12.36 12.09 0.89
N GLU A 41 13.62 12.55 0.85
CA GLU A 41 13.99 13.85 0.27
C GLU A 41 13.96 13.86 -1.27
N ALA A 42 14.29 12.73 -1.90
CA ALA A 42 14.34 12.63 -3.37
C ALA A 42 12.95 12.59 -4.02
N VAL A 43 11.93 12.06 -3.34
CA VAL A 43 10.56 12.04 -3.87
C VAL A 43 10.01 13.47 -3.97
N PRO A 44 9.50 13.89 -5.16
CA PRO A 44 8.89 15.21 -5.31
C PRO A 44 7.74 15.43 -4.32
N LYS A 45 7.65 16.64 -3.74
CA LYS A 45 6.64 17.00 -2.73
C LYS A 45 5.20 16.69 -3.17
N LEU A 46 4.88 16.90 -4.45
CA LEU A 46 3.57 16.57 -5.00
C LEU A 46 3.28 15.07 -4.98
N GLY A 47 4.30 14.22 -5.16
CA GLY A 47 4.18 12.77 -5.04
C GLY A 47 3.81 12.35 -3.62
N TRP A 48 4.40 12.97 -2.60
CA TRP A 48 3.98 12.75 -1.20
C TRP A 48 2.53 13.12 -0.95
N LEU A 49 2.08 14.25 -1.50
CA LEU A 49 0.68 14.68 -1.38
C LEU A 49 -0.28 13.69 -2.05
N GLN A 50 0.09 13.13 -3.21
CA GLN A 50 -0.69 12.10 -3.89
C GLN A 50 -0.79 10.80 -3.07
N ILE A 51 0.33 10.36 -2.46
CA ILE A 51 0.36 9.19 -1.58
C ILE A 51 -0.58 9.40 -0.38
N MET A 52 -0.48 10.56 0.28
CA MET A 52 -1.35 10.91 1.41
C MET A 52 -2.83 10.95 1.00
N ALA A 53 -3.16 11.56 -0.14
CA ALA A 53 -4.53 11.64 -0.62
C ALA A 53 -5.11 10.25 -0.95
N ALA A 54 -4.32 9.38 -1.59
CA ALA A 54 -4.71 8.00 -1.86
C ALA A 54 -4.92 7.21 -0.56
N ALA A 55 -4.01 7.34 0.41
CA ALA A 55 -4.14 6.69 1.72
C ALA A 55 -5.41 7.16 2.45
N LEU A 56 -5.69 8.47 2.45
CA LEU A 56 -6.90 9.03 3.06
C LEU A 56 -8.18 8.52 2.37
N ALA A 57 -8.18 8.44 1.04
CA ALA A 57 -9.31 7.92 0.30
C ALA A 57 -9.58 6.43 0.59
N CYS A 58 -8.53 5.64 0.85
CA CYS A 58 -8.65 4.26 1.32
C CYS A 58 -9.16 4.21 2.76
N GLU A 59 -8.57 4.99 3.66
CA GLU A 59 -8.92 5.02 5.10
C GLU A 59 -10.39 5.39 5.33
N THR A 60 -10.91 6.33 4.54
CA THR A 60 -12.31 6.79 4.62
C THR A 60 -13.27 5.93 3.80
N GLY A 61 -12.77 4.98 3.00
CA GLY A 61 -13.58 4.23 2.04
C GLY A 61 -14.08 5.04 0.84
N TYR A 62 -13.65 6.29 0.67
CA TYR A 62 -14.07 7.15 -0.44
C TYR A 62 -13.77 6.55 -1.82
N ALA A 63 -12.66 5.82 -1.94
CA ALA A 63 -12.26 5.15 -3.19
C ALA A 63 -12.78 3.71 -3.32
N ALA A 64 -13.87 3.35 -2.62
CA ALA A 64 -14.42 2.00 -2.62
C ALA A 64 -14.76 1.50 -4.04
N GLN A 65 -14.21 0.33 -4.37
CA GLN A 65 -14.41 -0.47 -5.56
C GLN A 65 -14.47 -1.94 -5.13
N PRO A 66 -15.02 -2.87 -5.94
CA PRO A 66 -15.09 -4.29 -5.57
C PRO A 66 -13.74 -4.92 -5.14
N PHE A 67 -12.62 -4.41 -5.66
CA PHE A 67 -11.26 -4.89 -5.36
C PHE A 67 -10.50 -4.04 -4.33
N SER A 68 -11.06 -2.93 -3.84
CA SER A 68 -10.39 -2.03 -2.91
C SER A 68 -10.77 -2.33 -1.45
N VAL A 69 -10.39 -1.41 -0.56
CA VAL A 69 -10.92 -1.35 0.80
C VAL A 69 -12.19 -0.48 0.87
N VAL A 70 -13.03 -0.76 1.86
CA VAL A 70 -14.21 0.03 2.26
C VAL A 70 -14.00 0.61 3.66
N ALA A 71 -14.85 1.54 4.07
CA ALA A 71 -14.82 2.05 5.44
C ALA A 71 -15.17 0.93 6.43
N GLN A 72 -14.44 0.88 7.56
CA GLN A 72 -14.80 0.02 8.68
C GLN A 72 -16.14 0.48 9.28
N THR A 73 -17.09 -0.42 9.41
CA THR A 73 -18.39 -0.15 10.07
C THR A 73 -18.42 -0.71 11.50
N GLU A 74 -19.34 -0.23 12.32
CA GLU A 74 -19.49 -0.65 13.73
C GLU A 74 -19.95 -2.11 13.87
N ASP A 75 -20.65 -2.63 12.87
CA ASP A 75 -21.17 -3.99 12.79
C ASP A 75 -20.16 -5.00 12.20
N ALA A 76 -19.06 -4.52 11.64
CA ALA A 76 -18.02 -5.37 11.05
C ALA A 76 -16.94 -5.78 12.07
N GLU A 77 -16.37 -6.97 11.89
CA GLU A 77 -15.20 -7.40 12.68
C GLU A 77 -14.00 -6.47 12.46
N SER A 78 -13.13 -6.34 13.45
CA SER A 78 -11.96 -5.45 13.33
C SER A 78 -11.05 -5.86 12.17
N GLY A 79 -10.78 -4.91 11.26
CA GLY A 79 -9.94 -5.16 10.08
C GLY A 79 -10.71 -5.78 8.90
N ASP A 80 -12.02 -5.99 9.04
CA ASP A 80 -12.90 -6.36 7.93
C ASP A 80 -13.24 -5.14 7.06
N ILE A 81 -12.29 -4.76 6.23
CA ILE A 81 -12.40 -3.63 5.30
C ILE A 81 -12.29 -4.05 3.83
N GLY A 82 -12.32 -5.36 3.53
CA GLY A 82 -12.22 -5.86 2.16
C GLY A 82 -13.55 -5.74 1.41
N ALA A 83 -13.56 -5.14 0.22
CA ALA A 83 -14.76 -5.12 -0.62
C ALA A 83 -15.12 -6.51 -1.19
N SER A 84 -16.14 -6.58 -2.04
CA SER A 84 -16.77 -7.84 -2.47
C SER A 84 -15.89 -8.83 -3.25
N SER A 85 -14.75 -8.39 -3.81
CA SER A 85 -13.82 -9.26 -4.54
C SER A 85 -12.73 -9.88 -3.65
N TRP A 86 -12.70 -9.56 -2.36
CA TRP A 86 -11.77 -10.17 -1.41
C TRP A 86 -12.20 -11.59 -1.05
N VAL A 87 -11.23 -12.49 -0.91
CA VAL A 87 -11.50 -13.87 -0.49
C VAL A 87 -11.95 -13.90 0.96
N ARG A 88 -13.10 -14.52 1.21
CA ARG A 88 -13.67 -14.76 2.54
C ARG A 88 -13.59 -16.24 2.88
N TYR A 89 -13.44 -16.55 4.15
CA TYR A 89 -13.32 -17.92 4.64
C TYR A 89 -14.50 -18.24 5.55
N ASP A 90 -15.40 -19.10 5.09
CA ASP A 90 -16.58 -19.53 5.86
C ASP A 90 -16.21 -20.61 6.90
N ASP A 91 -15.19 -21.42 6.61
CA ASP A 91 -14.69 -22.45 7.52
C ASP A 91 -13.93 -21.80 8.70
N PRO A 92 -14.41 -21.98 9.95
CA PRO A 92 -13.78 -21.39 11.13
C PRO A 92 -12.33 -21.86 11.34
N GLU A 93 -12.03 -23.15 11.11
CA GLU A 93 -10.69 -23.69 11.32
C GLU A 93 -9.69 -23.08 10.34
N LEU A 94 -10.09 -22.98 9.07
CA LEU A 94 -9.30 -22.32 8.04
C LEU A 94 -9.11 -20.83 8.31
N LYS A 95 -10.15 -20.12 8.76
CA LYS A 95 -10.09 -18.68 9.10
C LYS A 95 -9.07 -18.44 10.23
N THR A 96 -9.14 -19.20 11.32
CA THR A 96 -8.20 -19.10 12.44
C THR A 96 -6.76 -19.35 11.99
N PHE A 97 -6.52 -20.42 11.24
CA PHE A 97 -5.20 -20.73 10.70
C PHE A 97 -4.65 -19.61 9.80
N LYS A 98 -5.46 -19.06 8.89
CA LYS A 98 -5.03 -18.03 7.93
C LYS A 98 -4.77 -16.67 8.58
N LEU A 99 -5.54 -16.31 9.60
CA LEU A 99 -5.39 -15.04 10.31
C LEU A 99 -4.30 -15.08 11.37
N ASN A 100 -3.71 -16.26 11.66
CA ASN A 100 -2.82 -16.48 12.79
C ASN A 100 -3.44 -15.96 14.10
N ALA A 101 -4.75 -16.19 14.25
CA ALA A 101 -5.57 -15.74 15.38
C ALA A 101 -5.70 -16.81 16.46
#